data_AF-A0A3D9C3M9-F1
#
_entry.id   AF-A0A3D9C3M9-F1
#
_cell.length_a   1.000
_cell.length_b   1.000
_cell.length_c   1.000
_cell.angle_alpha   90.00
_cell.angle_beta   90.00
_cell.angle_gamma   90.00
#
_symmetry.space_group_name_H-M   'P 1'
#
loop_
_entity.id
_entity.type
_entity.pdbx_description
1 polymer ?
#
loop_
_entity_poly.entity_id
_entity_poly.type
_entity_poly.pdbx_seq_one_letter_code
_entity_poly.pdbx_strand_id
1 'polypeptide(L)'
;MKKKDTLQKINKFLYDYFPNVNGVLLFGSASLSQQNFEDIDLLIIDEKFSYVAKENFYYDRQQFGIIKIPLNDIFNILAHDFKNGIYKHIFETGFIIKDELKILKNVKQYICKDYPDNCTIIRFNINSTIFKINQCFNSLKGATPLIESYLNLSDCINYIIDFIILLDGKIHFKSTKHKTRYLYKYHPQYAVKVAGIVEVIKNKRITLFRIEELMKLLAIPREFKYNNDFLDEHLSESDPLIFYIPNADPKEIKRIKEILNQHNLIYYIFYIDTNNIEEAGIYIFVSCKIENKIASLRNSLKEYLGERRMFFPYNFSFNNEIKFGAFYSLLEELFIEIQPIINSIEADVEKTAKFINTIIKQINLTFEELSSYYFYKTINNFHNLTFKEIADKEKKYKMTYKNTKDKTILSADTDLFDLRFDFAALQPVPKFFLLQIIDRILSMFILKDKEKFEIVDSLRNNHFTNV
;
A
#
# COMPACT_ATOMS: atom_id res chain seq x y z
N MET A 1 4.92 -4.32 -43.88
CA MET A 1 3.62 -4.96 -43.59
C MET A 1 3.39 -5.34 -42.12
N LYS A 2 4.40 -5.71 -41.31
CA LYS A 2 4.20 -6.24 -39.93
C LYS A 2 3.88 -5.23 -38.80
N LYS A 3 4.22 -3.93 -38.91
CA LYS A 3 3.81 -2.92 -37.90
C LYS A 3 2.28 -2.77 -37.81
N LYS A 4 1.57 -3.01 -38.92
CA LYS A 4 0.10 -3.00 -38.96
C LYS A 4 -0.47 -4.15 -38.15
N ASP A 5 0.14 -5.34 -38.23
CA ASP A 5 -0.28 -6.53 -37.50
C ASP A 5 -0.06 -6.38 -35.99
N THR A 6 1.08 -5.82 -35.57
CA THR A 6 1.35 -5.50 -34.15
C THR A 6 0.36 -4.48 -33.60
N LEU A 7 0.11 -3.39 -34.32
CA LEU A 7 -0.87 -2.38 -33.89
C LEU A 7 -2.29 -2.94 -33.86
N GLN A 8 -2.66 -3.81 -34.80
CA GLN A 8 -3.95 -4.50 -34.77
C GLN A 8 -4.08 -5.42 -33.56
N LYS A 9 -3.02 -6.17 -33.23
CA LYS A 9 -2.97 -7.04 -32.04
C LYS A 9 -3.07 -6.23 -30.75
N ILE A 10 -2.31 -5.14 -30.64
CA ILE A 10 -2.39 -4.21 -29.50
C ILE A 10 -3.79 -3.62 -29.39
N ASN A 11 -4.39 -3.14 -30.49
CA ASN A 11 -5.74 -2.58 -30.45
C ASN A 11 -6.79 -3.61 -30.02
N LYS A 12 -6.65 -4.87 -30.45
CA LYS A 12 -7.54 -5.95 -30.00
C LYS A 12 -7.36 -6.26 -28.52
N PHE A 13 -6.11 -6.35 -28.05
CA PHE A 13 -5.80 -6.51 -26.62
C PHE A 13 -6.38 -5.36 -25.79
N LEU A 14 -6.16 -4.11 -26.21
CA LEU A 14 -6.72 -2.92 -25.55
C LEU A 14 -8.25 -2.92 -25.58
N TYR A 15 -8.89 -3.35 -26.66
CA TYR A 15 -10.34 -3.50 -26.70
C TYR A 15 -10.86 -4.53 -25.68
N ASP A 16 -10.14 -5.65 -25.52
CA ASP A 16 -10.55 -6.75 -24.65
C ASP A 16 -10.32 -6.45 -23.16
N TYR A 17 -9.20 -5.80 -22.82
CA TYR A 17 -8.73 -5.57 -21.44
C TYR A 17 -8.75 -4.10 -21.00
N PHE A 18 -8.63 -3.13 -21.91
CA PHE A 18 -8.47 -1.71 -21.58
C PHE A 18 -9.33 -0.79 -22.47
N PRO A 19 -10.65 -1.06 -22.64
CA PRO A 19 -11.44 -0.43 -23.71
C PRO A 19 -11.57 1.09 -23.55
N ASN A 20 -11.52 1.60 -22.32
CA ASN A 20 -11.86 2.98 -21.98
C ASN A 20 -10.66 3.79 -21.44
N VAL A 21 -9.43 3.39 -21.75
CA VAL A 21 -8.25 4.03 -21.17
C VAL A 21 -7.94 5.40 -21.78
N ASN A 22 -7.53 6.37 -20.95
CA ASN A 22 -7.26 7.74 -21.40
C ASN A 22 -5.99 7.86 -22.28
N GLY A 23 -4.95 7.07 -22.00
CA GLY A 23 -3.67 7.13 -22.72
C GLY A 23 -2.98 5.78 -22.81
N VAL A 24 -2.33 5.50 -23.94
CA VAL A 24 -1.51 4.31 -24.16
C VAL A 24 -0.24 4.66 -24.92
N LEU A 25 0.89 4.22 -24.40
CA LEU A 25 2.22 4.42 -24.94
C LEU A 25 2.94 3.07 -25.08
N LEU A 26 3.37 2.74 -26.28
CA LEU A 26 4.21 1.57 -26.58
C LEU A 26 5.67 1.91 -26.33
N PHE A 27 6.36 1.13 -25.51
CA PHE A 27 7.78 1.33 -25.23
C PHE A 27 8.59 0.03 -25.42
N GLY A 28 9.86 0.05 -25.04
CA GLY A 28 10.72 -1.13 -25.09
C GLY A 28 11.09 -1.54 -26.52
N SER A 29 11.48 -2.80 -26.67
CA SER A 29 12.02 -3.35 -27.92
C SER A 29 11.03 -3.22 -29.09
N ALA A 30 9.73 -3.44 -28.84
CA ALA A 30 8.65 -3.33 -29.81
C ALA A 30 8.42 -1.90 -30.33
N SER A 31 8.83 -0.87 -29.57
CA SER A 31 8.77 0.53 -30.00
C SER A 31 9.93 0.93 -30.93
N LEU A 32 11.08 0.24 -30.81
CA LEU A 32 12.34 0.58 -31.47
C LEU A 32 12.65 -0.31 -32.69
N SER A 33 12.26 -1.59 -32.69
CA SER A 33 12.70 -2.57 -33.69
C SER A 33 11.72 -2.73 -34.86
N GLN A 34 12.25 -3.13 -36.03
CA GLN A 34 11.46 -3.50 -37.21
C GLN A 34 11.25 -5.02 -37.34
N GLN A 35 11.92 -5.86 -36.54
CA GLN A 35 11.78 -7.33 -36.57
C GLN A 35 12.05 -7.97 -35.19
N ASN A 36 11.24 -8.99 -34.87
CA ASN A 36 11.32 -9.93 -33.73
C ASN A 36 11.54 -9.33 -32.33
N PHE A 37 10.45 -9.19 -31.58
CA PHE A 37 10.43 -8.88 -30.15
C PHE A 37 9.71 -10.01 -29.41
N GLU A 38 10.21 -10.36 -28.22
CA GLU A 38 9.68 -11.46 -27.40
C GLU A 38 8.39 -11.06 -26.68
N ASP A 39 8.29 -9.78 -26.29
CA ASP A 39 7.22 -9.18 -25.53
C ASP A 39 6.74 -7.83 -26.12
N ILE A 40 5.56 -7.38 -25.67
CA ILE A 40 5.00 -6.08 -26.01
C ILE A 40 4.82 -5.27 -24.71
N ASP A 41 5.58 -4.19 -24.57
CA ASP A 41 5.52 -3.32 -23.41
C ASP A 41 4.61 -2.11 -23.63
N LEU A 42 3.55 -1.97 -22.82
CA LEU A 42 2.62 -0.85 -22.86
C LEU A 42 2.58 -0.11 -21.53
N LEU A 43 2.64 1.20 -21.60
CA LEU A 43 2.32 2.11 -20.50
C LEU A 43 0.91 2.63 -20.73
N ILE A 44 0.01 2.33 -19.81
CA ILE A 44 -1.41 2.69 -19.87
C ILE A 44 -1.69 3.72 -18.78
N ILE A 45 -2.38 4.78 -19.16
CA ILE A 45 -2.76 5.88 -18.29
C ILE A 45 -4.27 5.96 -18.24
N ASP A 46 -4.80 6.01 -17.03
CA ASP A 46 -6.21 6.27 -16.78
C ASP A 46 -6.40 7.01 -15.45
N GLU A 47 -7.41 7.85 -15.37
CA GLU A 47 -7.83 8.51 -14.12
C GLU A 47 -8.31 7.51 -13.06
N LYS A 48 -8.78 6.32 -13.47
CA LYS A 48 -9.37 5.31 -12.58
C LYS A 48 -8.37 4.35 -11.94
N PHE A 49 -7.10 4.40 -12.32
CA PHE A 49 -6.10 3.59 -11.63
C PHE A 49 -5.83 4.21 -10.25
N SER A 50 -5.88 3.39 -9.20
CA SER A 50 -5.68 3.86 -7.82
C SER A 50 -4.20 4.00 -7.45
N TYR A 51 -3.30 3.28 -8.14
CA TYR A 51 -1.85 3.34 -7.96
C TYR A 51 -1.09 2.82 -9.19
N VAL A 52 0.22 3.05 -9.22
CA VAL A 52 1.12 2.54 -10.25
C VAL A 52 1.33 1.03 -10.08
N ALA A 53 0.98 0.23 -11.09
CA ALA A 53 1.18 -1.21 -11.06
C ALA A 53 1.88 -1.72 -12.32
N LYS A 54 2.53 -2.88 -12.19
CA LYS A 54 3.14 -3.62 -13.30
C LYS A 54 2.53 -5.01 -13.36
N GLU A 55 2.01 -5.39 -14.51
CA GLU A 55 1.34 -6.67 -14.73
C GLU A 55 1.81 -7.30 -16.02
N ASN A 56 1.88 -8.63 -16.06
CA ASN A 56 2.20 -9.38 -17.26
C ASN A 56 0.96 -10.17 -17.71
N PHE A 57 0.59 -10.02 -18.99
CA PHE A 57 -0.47 -10.80 -19.61
C PHE A 57 0.11 -11.71 -20.67
N TYR A 58 -0.47 -12.89 -20.81
CA TYR A 58 -0.24 -13.72 -21.99
C TYR A 58 -1.49 -13.59 -22.88
N TYR A 59 -1.34 -13.06 -24.09
CA TYR A 59 -2.45 -12.85 -25.02
C TYR A 59 -2.04 -13.26 -26.44
N ASP A 60 -2.78 -14.20 -27.02
CA ASP A 60 -2.54 -14.72 -28.37
C ASP A 60 -1.07 -15.13 -28.58
N ARG A 61 -0.59 -16.01 -27.68
CA ARG A 61 0.78 -16.57 -27.64
C ARG A 61 1.91 -15.56 -27.50
N GLN A 62 1.62 -14.36 -27.01
CA GLN A 62 2.60 -13.31 -26.80
C GLN A 62 2.45 -12.69 -25.42
N GLN A 63 3.57 -12.37 -24.80
CA GLN A 63 3.59 -11.69 -23.52
C GLN A 63 3.41 -10.17 -23.70
N PHE A 64 2.57 -9.58 -22.87
CA PHE A 64 2.35 -8.15 -22.76
C PHE A 64 2.78 -7.68 -21.37
N GLY A 65 3.82 -6.85 -21.30
CA GLY A 65 4.21 -6.15 -20.08
C GLY A 65 3.43 -4.84 -19.97
N ILE A 66 2.61 -4.70 -18.94
CA ILE A 66 1.73 -3.54 -18.76
C ILE A 66 2.15 -2.75 -17.53
N ILE A 67 2.45 -1.47 -17.73
CA ILE A 67 2.60 -0.49 -16.66
C ILE A 67 1.33 0.34 -16.63
N LYS A 68 0.59 0.31 -15.52
CA LYS A 68 -0.60 1.14 -15.31
C LYS A 68 -0.22 2.34 -14.44
N ILE A 69 -0.56 3.55 -14.87
CA ILE A 69 -0.25 4.80 -14.16
C ILE A 69 -1.52 5.63 -13.98
N PRO A 70 -1.90 5.99 -12.74
CA PRO A 70 -2.95 6.97 -12.49
C PRO A 70 -2.64 8.29 -13.19
N LEU A 71 -3.63 8.87 -13.87
CA LEU A 71 -3.48 10.14 -14.59
C LEU A 71 -2.89 11.24 -13.69
N ASN A 72 -3.36 11.31 -12.45
CA ASN A 72 -2.96 12.32 -11.48
C ASN A 72 -1.54 12.13 -10.94
N ASP A 73 -0.95 10.93 -11.11
CA ASP A 73 0.37 10.59 -10.57
C ASP A 73 1.50 10.74 -11.58
N ILE A 74 1.22 11.02 -12.85
CA ILE A 74 2.26 11.06 -13.89
C ILE A 74 3.40 12.03 -13.53
N PHE A 75 3.05 13.24 -13.10
CA PHE A 75 4.05 14.25 -12.74
C PHE A 75 4.75 13.93 -11.43
N ASN A 76 4.09 13.24 -10.48
CA ASN A 76 4.69 12.76 -9.25
C ASN A 76 5.72 11.65 -9.53
N ILE A 77 5.38 10.70 -10.40
CA ILE A 77 6.28 9.64 -10.85
C ILE A 77 7.47 10.26 -11.56
N LEU A 78 7.23 11.14 -12.52
CA LEU A 78 8.29 11.88 -13.19
C LEU A 78 9.11 12.69 -12.20
N ALA A 79 8.51 13.20 -11.12
CA ALA A 79 9.23 13.89 -10.07
C ALA A 79 10.04 12.96 -9.15
N HIS A 80 9.73 11.67 -9.13
CA HIS A 80 10.50 10.67 -8.39
C HIS A 80 11.61 10.05 -9.28
N ASP A 81 11.34 9.95 -10.57
CA ASP A 81 12.15 9.26 -11.59
C ASP A 81 13.36 10.08 -12.09
N PHE A 82 13.63 11.24 -11.46
CA PHE A 82 14.50 12.33 -11.92
C PHE A 82 15.94 11.97 -12.31
N LYS A 83 16.49 10.85 -11.84
CA LYS A 83 17.94 10.61 -11.85
C LYS A 83 18.42 9.58 -12.87
N ASN A 84 17.69 8.48 -13.05
CA ASN A 84 17.97 7.36 -13.98
C ASN A 84 16.76 6.43 -14.04
N GLY A 85 15.60 7.02 -13.85
CA GLY A 85 14.39 6.28 -13.76
C GLY A 85 13.88 5.84 -15.12
N ILE A 86 13.20 4.70 -15.16
CA ILE A 86 12.76 4.10 -16.42
C ILE A 86 11.63 4.92 -17.05
N TYR A 87 10.81 5.62 -16.26
CA TYR A 87 9.61 6.31 -16.71
C TYR A 87 9.93 7.55 -17.54
N LYS A 88 10.92 8.37 -17.18
CA LYS A 88 11.37 9.51 -18.01
C LYS A 88 11.73 9.02 -19.40
N HIS A 89 12.55 7.97 -19.48
CA HIS A 89 12.97 7.41 -20.76
C HIS A 89 11.79 6.80 -21.54
N ILE A 90 10.89 6.09 -20.87
CA ILE A 90 9.66 5.53 -21.47
C ILE A 90 8.79 6.65 -22.04
N PHE A 91 8.51 7.70 -21.25
CA PHE A 91 7.71 8.84 -21.70
C PHE A 91 8.39 9.59 -22.84
N GLU A 92 9.70 9.80 -22.79
CA GLU A 92 10.48 10.47 -23.83
C GLU A 92 10.46 9.69 -25.15
N THR A 93 10.79 8.40 -25.12
CA THR A 93 11.03 7.59 -26.33
C THR A 93 9.83 6.82 -26.85
N GLY A 94 8.87 6.47 -26.00
CA GLY A 94 7.77 5.59 -26.39
C GLY A 94 6.81 6.20 -27.40
N PHE A 95 6.16 5.34 -28.16
CA PHE A 95 5.24 5.69 -29.23
C PHE A 95 3.79 5.79 -28.71
N ILE A 96 3.15 6.94 -28.88
CA ILE A 96 1.76 7.14 -28.45
C ILE A 96 0.82 6.36 -29.38
N ILE A 97 0.06 5.41 -28.82
CA ILE A 97 -0.99 4.67 -29.53
C ILE A 97 -2.34 5.36 -29.35
N LYS A 98 -2.64 5.81 -28.13
CA LYS A 98 -3.91 6.46 -27.74
C LYS A 98 -3.62 7.61 -26.78
N ASP A 99 -4.28 8.74 -26.94
CA ASP A 99 -4.10 9.93 -26.06
C ASP A 99 -5.33 10.84 -26.13
N GLU A 100 -6.44 10.40 -25.54
CA GLU A 100 -7.74 11.09 -25.65
C GLU A 100 -7.69 12.51 -25.05
N LEU A 101 -6.99 12.65 -23.92
CA LEU A 101 -6.86 13.91 -23.18
C LEU A 101 -5.62 14.72 -23.54
N LYS A 102 -4.82 14.27 -24.53
CA LYS A 102 -3.52 14.86 -24.90
C LYS A 102 -2.50 14.93 -23.75
N ILE A 103 -2.68 14.12 -22.71
CA ILE A 103 -1.83 14.14 -21.52
C ILE A 103 -0.42 13.63 -21.85
N LEU A 104 -0.30 12.57 -22.65
CA LEU A 104 0.99 11.99 -23.02
C LEU A 104 1.80 12.98 -23.87
N LYS A 105 1.12 13.71 -24.76
CA LYS A 105 1.74 14.79 -25.54
C LYS A 105 2.29 15.90 -24.63
N ASN A 106 1.53 16.35 -23.63
CA ASN A 106 1.95 17.40 -22.71
C ASN A 106 3.12 16.95 -21.84
N VAL A 107 3.07 15.71 -21.34
CA VAL A 107 4.14 15.10 -20.54
C VAL A 107 5.45 15.02 -21.33
N LYS A 108 5.41 14.56 -22.58
CA LYS A 108 6.58 14.57 -23.47
C LYS A 108 7.17 15.97 -23.63
N GLN A 109 6.32 16.99 -23.81
CA GLN A 109 6.77 18.37 -23.93
C GLN A 109 7.44 18.88 -22.65
N TYR A 110 6.84 18.60 -21.49
CA TYR A 110 7.40 18.94 -20.18
C TYR A 110 8.80 18.32 -19.98
N ILE A 111 8.97 17.04 -20.30
CA ILE A 111 10.25 16.34 -20.19
C ILE A 111 11.33 16.99 -21.07
N CYS A 112 10.97 17.39 -22.30
CA CYS A 112 11.92 17.99 -23.23
C CYS A 112 12.25 19.47 -22.95
N LYS A 113 11.41 20.21 -22.21
CA LYS A 113 11.53 21.67 -22.08
C LYS A 113 11.72 22.19 -20.66
N ASP A 114 11.02 21.62 -19.68
CA ASP A 114 10.82 22.23 -18.35
C ASP A 114 11.27 21.32 -17.19
N TYR A 115 11.84 20.15 -17.49
CA TYR A 115 12.20 19.13 -16.51
C TYR A 115 13.46 19.52 -15.71
N PRO A 116 13.43 19.51 -14.34
CA PRO A 116 14.51 19.98 -13.46
C PRO A 116 15.94 19.54 -13.78
N ASP A 117 16.86 20.48 -13.61
CA ASP A 117 18.31 20.34 -13.85
C ASP A 117 19.05 19.66 -12.67
N ASN A 118 20.26 19.13 -12.92
CA ASN A 118 21.05 18.27 -12.00
C ASN A 118 21.26 18.85 -10.58
N CYS A 119 21.29 20.17 -10.42
CA CYS A 119 21.50 20.83 -9.12
C CYS A 119 20.34 20.64 -8.13
N THR A 120 19.09 20.57 -8.61
CA THR A 120 17.90 20.36 -7.77
C THR A 120 17.86 18.92 -7.22
N ILE A 121 18.40 17.97 -7.99
CA ILE A 121 18.50 16.53 -7.65
C ILE A 121 19.51 16.29 -6.52
N ILE A 122 20.65 16.98 -6.55
CA ILE A 122 21.66 16.89 -5.49
C ILE A 122 21.07 17.39 -4.17
N ARG A 123 20.36 18.53 -4.18
CA ARG A 123 19.72 19.11 -2.99
C ARG A 123 18.66 18.17 -2.38
N PHE A 124 17.82 17.55 -3.21
CA PHE A 124 16.84 16.55 -2.75
C PHE A 124 17.50 15.31 -2.13
N ASN A 125 18.52 14.75 -2.79
CA ASN A 125 19.24 13.59 -2.27
C ASN A 125 19.96 13.91 -0.96
N ILE A 126 20.55 15.10 -0.84
CA ILE A 126 21.14 15.58 0.41
C ILE A 126 20.10 15.54 1.54
N ASN A 127 18.90 16.07 1.31
CA ASN A 127 17.82 16.08 2.31
C ASN A 127 17.37 14.66 2.69
N SER A 128 17.18 13.78 1.72
CA SER A 128 16.81 12.36 1.96
C SER A 128 17.91 11.62 2.74
N THR A 129 19.18 11.83 2.37
CA THR A 129 20.32 11.22 3.05
C THR A 129 20.46 11.72 4.48
N ILE A 130 20.28 13.03 4.73
CA ILE A 130 20.25 13.60 6.10
C ILE A 130 19.19 12.90 6.96
N PHE A 131 17.98 12.70 6.42
CA PHE A 131 16.91 11.99 7.13
C PHE A 131 17.31 10.56 7.52
N LYS A 132 17.84 9.78 6.56
CA LYS A 132 18.25 8.39 6.80
C LYS A 132 19.39 8.29 7.83
N ILE A 133 20.36 9.22 7.80
CA ILE A 133 21.42 9.30 8.82
C ILE A 133 20.80 9.50 10.21
N ASN A 134 19.87 10.46 10.35
CA ASN A 134 19.22 10.73 11.63
C ASN A 134 18.37 9.56 12.13
N GLN A 135 17.67 8.86 11.22
CA GLN A 135 16.90 7.66 11.55
C GLN A 135 17.80 6.56 12.11
N CYS A 136 18.88 6.19 11.40
CA CYS A 136 19.83 5.18 11.86
C CYS A 136 20.49 5.59 13.18
N PHE A 137 20.92 6.86 13.30
CA PHE A 137 21.56 7.36 14.52
C PHE A 137 20.62 7.33 15.73
N ASN A 138 19.33 7.62 15.55
CA ASN A 138 18.35 7.53 16.62
C ASN A 138 18.06 6.07 17.02
N SER A 139 17.97 5.15 16.05
CA SER A 139 17.86 3.71 16.33
C SER A 139 19.05 3.18 17.14
N LEU A 140 20.26 3.63 16.82
CA LEU A 140 21.48 3.27 17.56
C LEU A 140 21.49 3.77 19.01
N LYS A 141 20.71 4.79 19.38
CA LYS A 141 20.57 5.22 20.78
C LYS A 141 19.70 4.26 21.60
N GLY A 142 18.71 3.63 20.96
CA GLY A 142 17.79 2.68 21.58
C GLY A 142 18.44 1.34 21.95
N ALA A 143 17.79 0.55 22.80
CA ALA A 143 18.24 -0.80 23.14
C ALA A 143 17.86 -1.78 22.01
N THR A 144 18.71 -1.91 20.99
CA THR A 144 18.52 -2.86 19.88
C THR A 144 19.37 -4.13 20.09
N PRO A 145 18.93 -5.31 19.61
CA PRO A 145 19.75 -6.51 19.50
C PRO A 145 21.11 -6.25 18.83
N LEU A 146 22.14 -7.02 19.17
CA LEU A 146 23.52 -6.79 18.71
C LEU A 146 23.66 -6.81 17.17
N ILE A 147 22.98 -7.75 16.51
CA ILE A 147 22.98 -7.87 15.04
C ILE A 147 22.33 -6.64 14.41
N GLU A 148 21.17 -6.23 14.92
CA GLU A 148 20.45 -5.05 14.45
C GLU A 148 21.26 -3.77 14.68
N SER A 149 21.95 -3.66 15.82
CA SER A 149 22.87 -2.55 16.10
C SER A 149 24.05 -2.51 15.12
N TYR A 150 24.54 -3.66 14.67
CA TYR A 150 25.62 -3.75 13.68
C TYR A 150 25.14 -3.31 12.29
N LEU A 151 23.97 -3.80 11.86
CA LEU A 151 23.36 -3.43 10.59
C LEU A 151 23.04 -1.93 10.53
N ASN A 152 22.37 -1.40 11.57
CA ASN A 152 22.06 0.02 11.69
C ASN A 152 23.31 0.91 11.66
N LEU A 153 24.43 0.44 12.24
CA LEU A 153 25.70 1.16 12.17
C LEU A 153 26.30 1.14 10.77
N SER A 154 26.31 -0.02 10.11
CA SER A 154 26.77 -0.16 8.73
C SER A 154 26.00 0.79 7.80
N ASP A 155 24.68 0.84 7.95
CA ASP A 155 23.81 1.72 7.17
C ASP A 155 24.06 3.19 7.48
N CYS A 156 24.17 3.55 8.77
CA CYS A 156 24.51 4.92 9.17
C CYS A 156 25.82 5.39 8.54
N ILE A 157 26.86 4.55 8.55
CA ILE A 157 28.15 4.85 7.92
C ILE A 157 27.99 5.00 6.40
N ASN A 158 27.27 4.08 5.76
CA ASN A 158 27.03 4.14 4.31
C ASN A 158 26.33 5.44 3.90
N TYR A 159 25.29 5.86 4.64
CA TYR A 159 24.59 7.10 4.35
C TYR A 159 25.46 8.34 4.59
N ILE A 160 26.32 8.34 5.60
CA ILE A 160 27.31 9.43 5.81
C ILE A 160 28.28 9.52 4.63
N ILE A 161 28.74 8.38 4.09
CA ILE A 161 29.60 8.37 2.91
C ILE A 161 28.85 8.89 1.68
N ASP A 162 27.59 8.49 1.51
CA ASP A 162 26.73 9.02 0.44
C ASP A 162 26.54 10.53 0.55
N PHE A 163 26.38 11.06 1.77
CA PHE A 163 26.28 12.50 2.01
C PHE A 163 27.52 13.25 1.53
N ILE A 164 28.72 12.77 1.87
CA ILE A 164 29.99 13.37 1.45
C ILE A 164 30.10 13.39 -0.08
N ILE A 165 29.74 12.28 -0.73
CA ILE A 165 29.76 12.15 -2.20
C ILE A 165 28.78 13.14 -2.85
N LEU A 166 27.60 13.33 -2.24
CA LEU A 166 26.59 14.27 -2.74
C LEU A 166 27.04 15.73 -2.61
N LEU A 167 27.81 16.08 -1.57
CA LEU A 167 28.40 17.43 -1.43
C LEU A 167 29.35 17.78 -2.57
N ASP A 168 30.05 16.79 -3.13
CA ASP A 168 30.91 16.98 -4.32
C ASP A 168 30.12 17.07 -5.64
N GLY A 169 28.79 17.11 -5.57
CA GLY A 169 27.89 17.09 -6.71
C GLY A 169 27.93 15.79 -7.51
N LYS A 170 28.46 14.70 -6.91
CA LYS A 170 28.52 13.39 -7.56
C LYS A 170 27.26 12.60 -7.24
N ILE A 171 26.74 11.96 -8.28
CA ILE A 171 25.55 11.14 -8.18
C ILE A 171 25.92 9.66 -8.26
N HIS A 172 25.68 8.95 -7.16
CA HIS A 172 25.56 7.49 -7.06
C HIS A 172 26.81 6.66 -7.42
N PHE A 173 27.32 5.91 -6.44
CA PHE A 173 28.20 4.78 -6.68
C PHE A 173 27.41 3.48 -6.48
N LYS A 174 27.52 2.53 -7.42
CA LYS A 174 26.73 1.29 -7.44
C LYS A 174 27.03 0.32 -6.30
N SER A 175 28.20 0.40 -5.66
CA SER A 175 28.56 -0.51 -4.57
C SER A 175 29.32 0.20 -3.46
N THR A 176 29.18 -0.31 -2.24
CA THR A 176 29.89 0.18 -1.05
C THR A 176 31.40 0.20 -1.25
N LYS A 177 31.96 -0.80 -1.95
CA LYS A 177 33.37 -0.88 -2.31
C LYS A 177 33.84 0.35 -3.10
N HIS A 178 33.05 0.84 -4.04
CA HIS A 178 33.39 2.04 -4.82
C HIS A 178 33.27 3.31 -3.98
N LYS A 179 32.26 3.41 -3.12
CA LYS A 179 32.08 4.52 -2.17
C LYS A 179 33.27 4.66 -1.23
N THR A 180 33.70 3.55 -0.62
CA THR A 180 34.86 3.52 0.28
C THR A 180 36.14 3.93 -0.44
N ARG A 181 36.41 3.38 -1.63
CA ARG A 181 37.59 3.78 -2.43
C ARG A 181 37.59 5.27 -2.79
N TYR A 182 36.41 5.81 -3.14
CA TYR A 182 36.26 7.23 -3.41
C TYR A 182 36.60 8.07 -2.17
N LEU A 183 36.05 7.71 -1.01
CA LEU A 183 36.31 8.38 0.26
C LEU A 183 37.80 8.36 0.60
N TYR A 184 38.48 7.21 0.52
CA TYR A 184 39.93 7.13 0.80
C TYR A 184 40.78 7.96 -0.18
N LYS A 185 40.37 8.06 -1.44
CA LYS A 185 41.13 8.77 -2.47
C LYS A 185 40.96 10.29 -2.41
N TYR A 186 39.74 10.78 -2.19
CA TYR A 186 39.41 12.20 -2.32
C TYR A 186 39.09 12.89 -0.98
N HIS A 187 38.73 12.12 0.05
CA HIS A 187 38.39 12.63 1.39
C HIS A 187 39.05 11.81 2.51
N PRO A 188 40.39 11.68 2.51
CA PRO A 188 41.10 10.84 3.47
C PRO A 188 40.83 11.22 4.94
N GLN A 189 40.60 12.51 5.23
CA GLN A 189 40.23 13.00 6.56
C GLN A 189 38.92 12.42 7.10
N TYR A 190 37.94 12.18 6.22
CA TYR A 190 36.67 11.54 6.60
C TYR A 190 36.82 10.01 6.62
N ALA A 191 37.63 9.44 5.74
CA ALA A 191 37.94 8.00 5.74
C ALA A 191 38.57 7.55 7.07
N VAL A 192 39.52 8.33 7.61
CA VAL A 192 40.14 8.05 8.92
C VAL A 192 39.10 8.09 10.05
N LYS A 193 38.18 9.06 10.03
CA LYS A 193 37.10 9.17 11.04
C LYS A 193 36.13 8.00 10.97
N VAL A 194 35.74 7.59 9.75
CA VAL A 194 34.89 6.41 9.53
C VAL A 194 35.57 5.13 10.02
N ALA A 195 36.85 4.92 9.68
CA ALA A 195 37.62 3.77 10.16
C ALA A 195 37.67 3.73 11.70
N GLY A 196 37.90 4.89 12.33
CA GLY A 196 37.86 5.01 13.79
C GLY A 196 36.50 4.67 14.40
N ILE A 197 35.37 4.92 13.73
CA ILE A 197 34.05 4.50 14.22
C ILE A 197 33.94 2.96 14.19
N VAL A 198 34.41 2.33 13.11
CA VAL A 198 34.36 0.87 12.92
C VAL A 198 35.23 0.15 13.95
N GLU A 199 36.42 0.67 14.27
CA GLU A 199 37.35 0.05 15.23
C GLU A 199 36.77 -0.07 16.65
N VAL A 200 35.91 0.88 17.05
CA VAL A 200 35.35 0.94 18.41
C VAL A 200 33.92 0.41 18.48
N ILE A 201 33.45 -0.28 17.44
CA ILE A 201 32.06 -0.75 17.29
C ILE A 201 31.49 -1.47 18.51
N LYS A 202 32.33 -2.24 19.23
CA LYS A 202 31.94 -2.98 20.44
C LYS A 202 31.60 -2.07 21.63
N ASN A 203 32.07 -0.82 21.63
CA ASN A 203 31.76 0.18 22.64
C ASN A 203 30.73 1.18 22.12
N LYS A 204 29.45 0.85 22.32
CA LYS A 204 28.30 1.64 21.86
C LYS A 204 28.40 3.13 22.21
N ARG A 205 28.85 3.48 23.42
CA ARG A 205 28.95 4.88 23.87
C ARG A 205 29.99 5.65 23.05
N ILE A 206 31.16 5.05 22.81
CA ILE A 206 32.22 5.68 22.01
C ILE A 206 31.81 5.74 20.54
N THR A 207 31.17 4.69 20.01
CA THR A 207 30.64 4.65 18.64
C THR A 207 29.65 5.78 18.38
N LEU A 208 28.65 5.95 19.25
CA LEU A 208 27.66 7.02 19.14
C LEU A 208 28.32 8.40 19.19
N PHE A 209 29.25 8.60 20.13
CA PHE A 209 29.98 9.86 20.24
C PHE A 209 30.76 10.19 18.95
N ARG A 210 31.48 9.22 18.37
CA ARG A 210 32.26 9.43 17.14
C ARG A 210 31.39 9.69 15.91
N ILE A 211 30.23 9.03 15.79
CA ILE A 211 29.24 9.32 14.74
C ILE A 211 28.72 10.75 14.89
N GLU A 212 28.38 11.15 16.11
CA GLU A 212 27.87 12.48 16.39
C GLU A 212 28.90 13.57 16.09
N GLU A 213 30.17 13.36 16.42
CA GLU A 213 31.26 14.26 16.04
C GLU A 213 31.41 14.37 14.53
N LEU A 214 31.30 13.25 13.80
CA LEU A 214 31.38 13.25 12.34
C LEU A 214 30.19 13.98 11.71
N MET A 215 28.97 13.77 12.23
CA MET A 215 27.79 14.51 11.78
C MET A 215 27.92 16.01 12.00
N LYS A 216 28.44 16.44 13.17
CA LYS A 216 28.71 17.86 13.46
C LYS A 216 29.74 18.45 12.50
N LEU A 217 30.83 17.72 12.23
CA LEU A 217 31.88 18.16 11.32
C LEU A 217 31.35 18.37 9.89
N LEU A 218 30.41 17.51 9.47
CA LEU A 218 29.76 17.57 8.16
C LEU A 218 28.55 18.53 8.12
N ALA A 219 28.29 19.26 9.21
CA ALA A 219 27.13 20.14 9.37
C ALA A 219 25.77 19.45 9.07
N ILE A 220 25.66 18.16 9.38
CA ILE A 220 24.41 17.40 9.22
C ILE A 220 23.44 17.81 10.35
N PRO A 221 22.25 18.35 10.05
CA PRO A 221 21.30 18.79 11.07
C PRO A 221 20.73 17.58 11.82
N ARG A 222 20.60 17.70 13.15
CA ARG A 222 20.13 16.62 14.04
C ARG A 222 18.63 16.33 13.95
N GLU A 223 17.86 17.31 13.49
CA GLU A 223 16.42 17.21 13.30
C GLU A 223 16.10 17.67 11.89
N PHE A 224 15.65 16.73 11.06
CA PHE A 224 15.18 17.01 9.72
C PHE A 224 13.85 16.29 9.53
N LYS A 225 12.75 17.05 9.52
CA LYS A 225 11.43 16.51 9.18
C LYS A 225 11.37 16.36 7.67
N TYR A 226 11.52 15.13 7.22
CA TYR A 226 11.25 14.74 5.84
C TYR A 226 9.93 14.00 5.84
N ASN A 227 8.94 14.54 5.12
CA ASN A 227 7.62 13.92 5.00
C ASN A 227 7.60 13.19 3.67
N ASN A 228 7.80 11.87 3.70
CA ASN A 228 7.96 11.10 2.47
C ASN A 228 7.56 9.65 2.70
N ASP A 229 6.36 9.47 3.26
CA ASP A 229 5.69 8.18 3.34
C ASP A 229 5.04 7.85 2.00
N PHE A 230 5.81 7.61 0.94
CA PHE A 230 5.28 6.88 -0.20
C PHE A 230 6.31 5.92 -0.79
N LEU A 231 5.84 4.67 -0.88
CA LEU A 231 6.33 3.54 -1.67
C LEU A 231 7.67 2.91 -1.25
N ASP A 232 7.54 1.77 -0.55
CA ASP A 232 8.39 0.62 -0.86
C ASP A 232 7.54 -0.37 -1.69
N GLU A 233 8.12 -0.71 -2.85
CA GLU A 233 7.74 -1.77 -3.78
C GLU A 233 8.02 -3.11 -3.12
N HIS A 234 7.00 -3.96 -2.96
CA HIS A 234 7.08 -5.42 -3.03
C HIS A 234 5.64 -5.96 -2.94
N LEU A 235 5.00 -6.15 -4.09
CA LEU A 235 3.87 -7.07 -4.19
C LEU A 235 4.30 -8.20 -5.12
N SER A 236 4.45 -9.35 -4.49
CA SER A 236 4.89 -10.63 -5.00
C SER A 236 3.80 -11.33 -5.80
N GLU A 237 4.16 -11.87 -6.97
CA GLU A 237 3.73 -13.09 -7.70
C GLU A 237 2.33 -13.75 -7.55
N SER A 238 1.35 -13.12 -6.90
CA SER A 238 -0.02 -13.64 -6.83
C SER A 238 -1.05 -12.54 -6.55
N ASP A 239 -1.17 -11.55 -7.45
CA ASP A 239 -2.25 -10.57 -7.33
C ASP A 239 -3.60 -11.21 -7.75
N PRO A 240 -4.66 -11.07 -6.94
CA PRO A 240 -6.01 -11.43 -7.35
C PRO A 240 -6.46 -10.56 -8.52
N LEU A 241 -7.21 -11.13 -9.46
CA LEU A 241 -7.74 -10.39 -10.61
C LEU A 241 -9.02 -9.66 -10.22
N ILE A 242 -9.11 -8.35 -10.50
CA ILE A 242 -10.19 -7.51 -9.95
C ILE A 242 -11.04 -6.94 -11.08
N PHE A 243 -12.35 -7.13 -10.97
CA PHE A 243 -13.34 -6.43 -11.79
C PHE A 243 -13.94 -5.27 -10.98
N TYR A 244 -14.05 -4.09 -11.58
CA TYR A 244 -14.71 -2.93 -11.00
C TYR A 244 -15.89 -2.50 -11.87
N ILE A 245 -17.06 -2.32 -11.26
CA ILE A 245 -18.29 -1.87 -11.91
C ILE A 245 -18.71 -0.55 -11.27
N PRO A 246 -18.45 0.60 -11.93
CA PRO A 246 -18.80 1.92 -11.41
C PRO A 246 -20.33 2.09 -11.32
N ASN A 247 -20.76 2.92 -10.36
CA ASN A 247 -22.17 3.36 -10.24
C ASN A 247 -23.20 2.22 -10.22
N ALA A 248 -22.82 1.03 -9.76
CA ALA A 248 -23.72 -0.11 -9.62
C ALA A 248 -24.59 0.01 -8.38
N ASP A 249 -25.84 -0.46 -8.44
CA ASP A 249 -26.70 -0.54 -7.26
C ASP A 249 -26.23 -1.74 -6.40
N PRO A 250 -26.01 -1.59 -5.07
CA PRO A 250 -25.65 -2.69 -4.18
C PRO A 250 -26.55 -3.93 -4.31
N LYS A 251 -27.82 -3.75 -4.67
CA LYS A 251 -28.78 -4.85 -4.89
C LYS A 251 -28.37 -5.77 -6.04
N GLU A 252 -27.55 -5.29 -6.98
CA GLU A 252 -27.04 -6.07 -8.11
C GLU A 252 -26.04 -7.15 -7.69
N ILE A 253 -25.43 -7.03 -6.50
CA ILE A 253 -24.48 -8.03 -5.97
C ILE A 253 -25.10 -9.43 -6.03
N LYS A 254 -26.38 -9.59 -5.70
CA LYS A 254 -27.06 -10.89 -5.72
C LYS A 254 -27.02 -11.52 -7.13
N ARG A 255 -27.34 -10.73 -8.15
CA ARG A 255 -27.36 -11.21 -9.54
C ARG A 255 -25.95 -11.48 -10.07
N ILE A 256 -24.99 -10.64 -9.70
CA ILE A 256 -23.58 -10.84 -10.05
C ILE A 256 -23.03 -12.12 -9.39
N LYS A 257 -23.40 -12.40 -8.13
CA LYS A 257 -23.07 -13.66 -7.43
C LYS A 257 -23.61 -14.89 -8.18
N GLU A 258 -24.84 -14.83 -8.70
CA GLU A 258 -25.40 -15.92 -9.51
C GLU A 258 -24.56 -16.19 -10.76
N ILE A 259 -24.10 -15.14 -11.45
CA ILE A 259 -23.19 -15.27 -12.60
C ILE A 259 -21.86 -15.88 -12.16
N LEU A 260 -21.24 -15.37 -11.09
CA LEU A 260 -19.95 -15.86 -10.60
C LEU A 260 -19.98 -17.34 -10.21
N ASN A 261 -21.08 -17.78 -9.58
CA ASN A 261 -21.28 -19.18 -9.18
C ASN A 261 -21.33 -20.16 -10.37
N GLN A 262 -21.72 -19.71 -11.56
CA GLN A 262 -21.75 -20.55 -12.77
C GLN A 262 -20.35 -20.90 -13.28
N HIS A 263 -19.33 -20.10 -12.96
CA HIS A 263 -17.96 -20.29 -13.46
C HIS A 263 -17.07 -21.15 -12.54
N ASN A 264 -17.60 -21.57 -11.37
CA ASN A 264 -16.88 -22.32 -10.34
C ASN A 264 -15.50 -21.70 -10.02
N LEU A 265 -15.54 -20.44 -9.60
CA LEU A 265 -14.38 -19.61 -9.26
C LEU A 265 -14.41 -19.27 -7.78
N ILE A 266 -13.23 -19.16 -7.16
CA ILE A 266 -13.11 -18.56 -5.83
C ILE A 266 -13.13 -17.04 -6.03
N TYR A 267 -14.09 -16.37 -5.41
CA TYR A 267 -14.25 -14.93 -5.54
C TYR A 267 -14.65 -14.26 -4.23
N TYR A 268 -14.35 -12.97 -4.15
CA TYR A 268 -14.86 -12.06 -3.13
C TYR A 268 -15.52 -10.86 -3.83
N ILE A 269 -16.69 -10.44 -3.37
CA ILE A 269 -17.46 -9.34 -3.97
C ILE A 269 -17.99 -8.42 -2.88
N PHE A 270 -17.82 -7.12 -3.08
CA PHE A 270 -18.31 -6.10 -2.16
C PHE A 270 -18.64 -4.81 -2.91
N TYR A 271 -19.34 -3.91 -2.23
CA TYR A 271 -19.69 -2.59 -2.74
C TYR A 271 -19.01 -1.52 -1.89
N ILE A 272 -18.46 -0.51 -2.57
CA ILE A 272 -17.96 0.72 -1.96
C ILE A 272 -18.96 1.84 -2.28
N ASP A 273 -19.43 2.52 -1.25
CA ASP A 273 -20.26 3.74 -1.37
C ASP A 273 -19.37 5.01 -1.35
N THR A 274 -20.01 6.17 -1.45
CA THR A 274 -19.42 7.50 -1.30
C THR A 274 -18.62 7.67 0.01
N ASN A 275 -17.53 8.45 -0.05
CA ASN A 275 -16.53 8.73 1.02
C ASN A 275 -15.40 7.69 1.22
N ASN A 276 -14.99 6.99 0.17
CA ASN A 276 -13.77 6.16 0.16
C ASN A 276 -12.77 6.67 -0.88
N ILE A 277 -11.50 6.23 -0.79
CA ILE A 277 -10.45 6.55 -1.77
C ILE A 277 -10.72 5.86 -3.11
N GLU A 278 -11.21 4.63 -3.04
CA GLU A 278 -11.70 3.87 -4.18
C GLU A 278 -13.07 4.40 -4.61
N GLU A 279 -13.31 4.48 -5.92
CA GLU A 279 -14.54 5.03 -6.48
C GLU A 279 -15.78 4.19 -6.08
N ALA A 280 -16.94 4.83 -5.96
CA ALA A 280 -18.16 4.10 -5.61
C ALA A 280 -18.53 3.06 -6.69
N GLY A 281 -18.86 1.84 -6.26
CA GLY A 281 -19.23 0.75 -7.16
C GLY A 281 -19.00 -0.64 -6.58
N ILE A 282 -19.17 -1.65 -7.43
CA ILE A 282 -19.00 -3.07 -7.07
C ILE A 282 -17.61 -3.54 -7.48
N TYR A 283 -16.94 -4.24 -6.57
CA TYR A 283 -15.62 -4.81 -6.75
C TYR A 283 -15.69 -6.32 -6.64
N ILE A 284 -15.09 -7.03 -7.59
CA ILE A 284 -15.06 -8.49 -7.65
C ILE A 284 -13.63 -8.97 -7.75
N PHE A 285 -13.14 -9.59 -6.69
CA PHE A 285 -11.83 -10.22 -6.62
C PHE A 285 -11.98 -11.67 -7.03
N VAL A 286 -11.16 -12.13 -7.96
CA VAL A 286 -11.20 -13.50 -8.47
C VAL A 286 -9.82 -14.13 -8.29
N SER A 287 -9.78 -15.19 -7.50
CA SER A 287 -8.58 -16.02 -7.36
C SER A 287 -8.61 -17.11 -8.43
N CYS A 288 -8.15 -16.77 -9.63
CA CYS A 288 -8.07 -17.71 -10.75
C CYS A 288 -6.94 -17.38 -11.72
N LYS A 289 -6.10 -18.38 -12.02
CA LYS A 289 -5.01 -18.26 -13.00
C LYS A 289 -5.35 -18.83 -14.38
N ILE A 290 -6.57 -19.36 -14.58
CA ILE A 290 -7.00 -20.00 -15.83
C ILE A 290 -7.64 -18.97 -16.75
N GLU A 291 -6.90 -18.53 -17.78
CA GLU A 291 -7.30 -17.46 -18.72
C GLU A 291 -8.68 -17.69 -19.35
N ASN A 292 -8.98 -18.92 -19.78
CA ASN A 292 -10.28 -19.25 -20.40
C ASN A 292 -11.47 -19.05 -19.45
N LYS A 293 -11.29 -19.34 -18.15
CA LYS A 293 -12.35 -19.12 -17.15
C LYS A 293 -12.57 -17.63 -16.90
N ILE A 294 -11.48 -16.86 -16.83
CA ILE A 294 -11.53 -15.40 -16.69
C ILE A 294 -12.19 -14.75 -17.91
N ALA A 295 -11.86 -15.19 -19.12
CA ALA A 295 -12.47 -14.71 -20.35
C ALA A 295 -13.98 -15.03 -20.39
N SER A 296 -14.37 -16.24 -20.00
CA SER A 296 -15.77 -16.68 -19.88
C SER A 296 -16.56 -15.83 -18.88
N LEU A 297 -15.99 -15.59 -17.68
CA LEU A 297 -16.59 -14.72 -16.67
C LEU A 297 -16.74 -13.29 -17.20
N ARG A 298 -15.69 -12.72 -17.80
CA ARG A 298 -15.70 -11.37 -18.37
C ARG A 298 -16.82 -11.22 -19.40
N ASN A 299 -17.01 -12.20 -20.26
CA ASN A 299 -18.07 -12.17 -21.26
C ASN A 299 -19.46 -12.23 -20.62
N SER A 300 -19.65 -13.07 -19.61
CA SER A 300 -20.94 -13.18 -18.89
C SER A 300 -21.28 -11.88 -18.14
N LEU A 301 -20.29 -11.25 -17.52
CA LEU A 301 -20.46 -9.95 -16.87
C LEU A 301 -20.75 -8.85 -17.90
N LYS A 302 -20.05 -8.83 -19.04
CA LYS A 302 -20.34 -7.88 -20.13
C LYS A 302 -21.76 -8.05 -20.67
N GLU A 303 -22.23 -9.28 -20.86
CA GLU A 303 -23.58 -9.57 -21.32
C GLU A 303 -24.63 -9.08 -20.32
N TYR A 304 -24.42 -9.33 -19.02
CA TYR A 304 -25.31 -8.86 -17.96
C TYR A 304 -25.33 -7.32 -17.84
N LEU A 305 -24.18 -6.67 -17.91
CA LEU A 305 -24.05 -5.23 -17.75
C LEU A 305 -24.50 -4.45 -18.99
N GLY A 306 -24.59 -5.10 -20.16
CA GLY A 306 -24.97 -4.46 -21.42
C GLY A 306 -24.00 -3.33 -21.77
N GLU A 307 -24.54 -2.11 -21.94
CA GLU A 307 -23.73 -0.92 -22.24
C GLU A 307 -23.02 -0.33 -21.01
N ARG A 308 -23.31 -0.82 -19.80
CA ARG A 308 -22.65 -0.31 -18.59
C ARG A 308 -21.18 -0.67 -18.59
N ARG A 309 -20.38 0.30 -18.14
CA ARG A 309 -18.92 0.16 -18.09
C ARG A 309 -18.53 -0.84 -17.00
N MET A 310 -17.54 -1.67 -17.30
CA MET A 310 -16.84 -2.56 -16.39
C MET A 310 -15.35 -2.44 -16.66
N PHE A 311 -14.54 -2.34 -15.61
CA PHE A 311 -13.09 -2.25 -15.69
C PHE A 311 -12.47 -3.56 -15.23
N PHE A 312 -11.53 -4.07 -16.02
CA PHE A 312 -10.82 -5.30 -15.70
C PHE A 312 -9.51 -5.39 -16.50
N PRO A 313 -8.36 -5.67 -15.87
CA PRO A 313 -8.17 -5.80 -14.42
C PRO A 313 -8.03 -4.43 -13.77
N TYR A 314 -8.82 -4.21 -12.73
CA TYR A 314 -8.78 -3.03 -11.90
C TYR A 314 -7.62 -3.12 -10.89
N ASN A 315 -6.92 -2.01 -10.68
CA ASN A 315 -5.86 -1.92 -9.67
C ASN A 315 -6.46 -1.43 -8.36
N PHE A 316 -6.89 -2.35 -7.51
CA PHE A 316 -7.49 -1.98 -6.23
C PHE A 316 -6.41 -1.74 -5.17
N SER A 317 -6.42 -0.57 -4.55
CA SER A 317 -5.56 -0.26 -3.42
C SER A 317 -6.29 -0.53 -2.11
N PHE A 318 -5.82 -1.48 -1.31
CA PHE A 318 -6.24 -1.59 0.09
C PHE A 318 -5.66 -0.47 0.99
N ASN A 319 -4.90 0.49 0.45
CA ASN A 319 -4.18 1.48 1.25
C ASN A 319 -5.01 2.75 1.52
N ASN A 320 -5.67 2.79 2.67
CA ASN A 320 -5.27 3.69 3.74
C ASN A 320 -5.91 3.24 5.06
N GLU A 321 -5.40 2.14 5.61
CA GLU A 321 -4.62 2.18 6.84
C GLU A 321 -4.04 0.78 7.05
N ILE A 322 -2.73 0.73 6.79
CA ILE A 322 -1.75 -0.25 7.23
C ILE A 322 -1.58 -1.48 6.34
N LYS A 323 -0.35 -1.56 5.83
CA LYS A 323 0.20 -2.63 5.02
C LYS A 323 0.42 -3.82 5.95
N PHE A 324 -0.44 -4.84 5.84
CA PHE A 324 -0.22 -6.10 6.55
C PHE A 324 1.10 -6.79 6.17
N GLY A 325 1.78 -6.31 5.12
CA GLY A 325 3.15 -6.68 4.81
C GLY A 325 3.30 -8.19 4.67
N ALA A 326 4.19 -8.77 5.46
CA ALA A 326 4.44 -10.21 5.50
C ALA A 326 3.22 -11.07 5.95
N PHE A 327 2.18 -10.45 6.53
CA PHE A 327 1.00 -11.14 7.04
C PHE A 327 -0.21 -11.05 6.09
N TYR A 328 -0.06 -10.43 4.91
CA TYR A 328 -1.19 -10.22 3.99
C TYR A 328 -1.93 -11.52 3.63
N SER A 329 -1.21 -12.54 3.17
CA SER A 329 -1.83 -13.82 2.76
C SER A 329 -2.54 -14.53 3.93
N LEU A 330 -1.96 -14.48 5.13
CA LEU A 330 -2.57 -15.05 6.33
C LEU A 330 -3.91 -14.35 6.68
N LEU A 331 -3.99 -13.04 6.45
CA LEU A 331 -5.18 -12.26 6.75
C LEU A 331 -6.23 -12.35 5.64
N GLU A 332 -5.79 -12.51 4.40
CA GLU A 332 -6.66 -12.84 3.28
C GLU A 332 -7.40 -14.16 3.53
N GLU A 333 -6.71 -15.20 4.03
CA GLU A 333 -7.33 -16.46 4.43
C GLU A 333 -8.39 -16.27 5.53
N LEU A 334 -8.08 -15.49 6.57
CA LEU A 334 -9.04 -15.16 7.63
C LEU A 334 -10.28 -14.45 7.06
N PHE A 335 -10.09 -13.43 6.21
CA PHE A 335 -11.20 -12.68 5.63
C PHE A 335 -12.08 -13.54 4.72
N ILE A 336 -11.48 -14.43 3.92
CA ILE A 336 -12.21 -15.39 3.09
C ILE A 336 -13.06 -16.31 3.96
N GLU A 337 -12.50 -16.82 5.06
CA GLU A 337 -13.17 -17.76 5.95
C GLU A 337 -14.36 -17.14 6.68
N ILE A 338 -14.23 -15.91 7.17
CA ILE A 338 -15.28 -15.26 7.94
C ILE A 338 -16.40 -14.66 7.09
N GLN A 339 -16.13 -14.35 5.82
CA GLN A 339 -17.09 -13.61 4.98
C GLN A 339 -18.44 -14.32 4.79
N PRO A 340 -18.52 -15.64 4.55
CA PRO A 340 -19.79 -16.35 4.47
C PRO A 340 -20.62 -16.22 5.75
N ILE A 341 -19.96 -16.21 6.90
CA ILE A 341 -20.59 -16.06 8.21
C ILE A 341 -21.16 -14.65 8.34
N ILE A 342 -20.36 -13.63 8.06
CA ILE A 342 -20.76 -12.21 8.07
C ILE A 342 -21.99 -11.98 7.20
N ASN A 343 -21.97 -12.46 5.95
CA ASN A 343 -23.09 -12.34 5.01
C ASN A 343 -24.38 -13.00 5.52
N SER A 344 -24.26 -14.04 6.36
CA SER A 344 -25.43 -14.76 6.89
C SER A 344 -26.05 -14.08 8.11
N ILE A 345 -25.35 -13.13 8.74
CA ILE A 345 -25.75 -12.50 10.00
C ILE A 345 -25.83 -10.97 9.97
N GLU A 346 -25.42 -10.31 8.89
CA GLU A 346 -25.31 -8.84 8.81
C GLU A 346 -26.62 -8.09 9.16
N ALA A 347 -27.78 -8.69 8.88
CA ALA A 347 -29.10 -8.12 9.19
C ALA A 347 -29.60 -8.46 10.61
N ASP A 348 -28.91 -9.35 11.32
CA ASP A 348 -29.27 -9.85 12.64
C ASP A 348 -28.33 -9.25 13.70
N VAL A 349 -28.81 -8.19 14.36
CA VAL A 349 -28.05 -7.41 15.35
C VAL A 349 -27.52 -8.30 16.48
N GLU A 350 -28.31 -9.28 16.92
CA GLU A 350 -27.95 -10.22 17.97
C GLU A 350 -26.80 -11.14 17.53
N LYS A 351 -26.91 -11.74 16.35
CA LYS A 351 -25.85 -12.62 15.82
C LYS A 351 -24.58 -11.85 15.46
N THR A 352 -24.73 -10.63 14.96
CA THR A 352 -23.60 -9.72 14.66
C THR A 352 -22.81 -9.42 15.92
N ALA A 353 -23.49 -9.04 17.02
CA ALA A 353 -22.83 -8.80 18.30
C ALA A 353 -22.12 -10.04 18.86
N LYS A 354 -22.76 -11.21 18.76
CA LYS A 354 -22.15 -12.50 19.15
C LYS A 354 -20.90 -12.82 18.33
N PHE A 355 -20.96 -12.64 17.01
CA PHE A 355 -19.84 -12.87 16.11
C PHE A 355 -18.64 -11.96 16.40
N ILE A 356 -18.90 -10.66 16.59
CA ILE A 356 -17.87 -9.68 16.96
C ILE A 356 -17.17 -10.11 18.26
N ASN A 357 -17.94 -10.51 19.28
CA ASN A 357 -17.38 -11.00 20.54
C ASN A 357 -16.51 -12.25 20.35
N THR A 358 -16.97 -13.22 19.57
CA THR A 358 -16.21 -14.45 19.25
C THR A 358 -14.88 -14.11 18.56
N ILE A 359 -14.90 -13.26 17.54
CA ILE A 359 -13.70 -12.88 16.78
C ILE A 359 -12.69 -12.13 17.66
N ILE A 360 -13.14 -11.18 18.50
CA ILE A 360 -12.26 -10.43 19.41
C ILE A 360 -11.51 -11.39 20.35
N LYS A 361 -12.21 -12.39 20.89
CA LYS A 361 -11.63 -13.41 21.75
C LYS A 361 -10.63 -14.29 21.01
N GLN A 362 -10.98 -14.77 19.82
CA GLN A 362 -10.11 -15.64 19.00
C GLN A 362 -8.83 -14.91 18.55
N ILE A 363 -8.91 -13.61 18.25
CA ILE A 363 -7.76 -12.75 17.90
C ILE A 363 -6.92 -12.34 19.12
N ASN A 364 -7.33 -12.72 20.34
CA ASN A 364 -6.63 -12.46 21.59
C ASN A 364 -6.43 -10.96 21.91
N LEU A 365 -7.49 -10.17 21.69
CA LEU A 365 -7.56 -8.75 22.08
C LEU A 365 -8.55 -8.55 23.23
N THR A 366 -8.32 -7.52 24.05
CA THR A 366 -9.28 -7.11 25.08
C THR A 366 -10.22 -6.03 24.56
N PHE A 367 -11.44 -6.00 25.11
CA PHE A 367 -12.39 -4.92 24.83
C PHE A 367 -11.87 -3.54 25.29
N GLU A 368 -11.02 -3.48 26.31
CA GLU A 368 -10.39 -2.24 26.77
C GLU A 368 -9.43 -1.67 25.71
N GLU A 369 -8.66 -2.53 25.07
CA GLU A 369 -7.73 -2.15 24.00
C GLU A 369 -8.46 -1.63 22.77
N LEU A 370 -9.51 -2.32 22.34
CA LEU A 370 -10.34 -1.89 21.21
C LEU A 370 -11.10 -0.60 21.50
N SER A 371 -11.67 -0.47 22.70
CA SER A 371 -12.39 0.74 23.09
C SER A 371 -11.45 1.95 23.16
N SER A 372 -10.23 1.76 23.67
CA SER A 372 -9.18 2.79 23.67
C SER A 372 -8.73 3.16 22.25
N TYR A 373 -8.54 2.16 21.38
CA TYR A 373 -8.20 2.37 19.98
C TYR A 373 -9.22 3.26 19.25
N TYR A 374 -10.51 2.93 19.35
CA TYR A 374 -11.56 3.74 18.72
C TYR A 374 -11.78 5.11 19.39
N PHE A 375 -11.56 5.22 20.70
CA PHE A 375 -11.58 6.50 21.40
C PHE A 375 -10.54 7.47 20.81
N TYR A 376 -9.30 7.02 20.62
CA TYR A 376 -8.26 7.86 20.03
C TYR A 376 -8.50 8.12 18.54
N LYS A 377 -9.02 7.14 17.79
CA LYS A 377 -9.40 7.31 16.38
C LYS A 377 -10.49 8.37 16.20
N THR A 378 -11.52 8.35 17.05
CA THR A 378 -12.60 9.35 17.01
C THR A 378 -12.14 10.73 17.50
N ILE A 379 -11.21 10.82 18.44
CA ILE A 379 -10.64 12.10 18.89
C ILE A 379 -9.76 12.77 17.83
N ASN A 380 -8.94 11.98 17.11
CA ASN A 380 -8.05 12.51 16.07
C ASN A 380 -8.80 13.16 14.89
N ASN A 381 -10.07 12.78 14.68
CA ASN A 381 -10.94 13.41 13.68
C ASN A 381 -11.41 14.83 14.09
N PHE A 382 -11.15 15.28 15.31
CA PHE A 382 -11.42 16.64 15.76
C PHE A 382 -10.13 17.47 15.75
N HIS A 383 -9.76 18.00 14.59
CA HIS A 383 -8.51 18.77 14.36
C HIS A 383 -8.36 20.05 15.19
N ASN A 384 -9.37 20.45 15.96
CA ASN A 384 -9.43 21.72 16.69
C ASN A 384 -9.32 21.59 18.22
N LEU A 385 -9.02 20.39 18.75
CA LEU A 385 -8.92 20.18 20.20
C LEU A 385 -7.50 20.46 20.72
N THR A 386 -7.41 21.17 21.83
CA THR A 386 -6.17 21.36 22.59
C THR A 386 -5.81 20.11 23.39
N PHE A 387 -4.52 19.93 23.74
CA PHE A 387 -4.06 18.82 24.59
C PHE A 387 -4.81 18.71 25.92
N LYS A 388 -5.21 19.85 26.50
CA LYS A 388 -5.99 19.90 27.74
C LYS A 388 -7.41 19.34 27.53
N GLU A 389 -8.06 19.70 26.44
CA GLU A 389 -9.39 19.17 26.09
C GLU A 389 -9.37 17.68 25.77
N ILE A 390 -8.28 17.19 25.15
CA ILE A 390 -8.06 15.75 24.92
C ILE A 390 -7.90 15.03 26.27
N ALA A 391 -7.06 15.55 27.16
CA ALA A 391 -6.85 14.98 28.49
C ALA A 391 -8.13 14.99 29.35
N ASP A 392 -8.93 16.06 29.28
CA ASP A 392 -10.21 16.16 29.99
C ASP A 392 -11.25 15.19 29.39
N LYS A 393 -11.28 15.00 28.07
CA LYS A 393 -12.12 13.98 27.41
C LYS A 393 -11.69 12.56 27.76
N GLU A 394 -10.38 12.28 27.81
CA GLU A 394 -9.84 10.99 28.23
C GLU A 394 -10.17 10.68 29.69
N LYS A 395 -10.01 11.69 30.57
CA LYS A 395 -10.40 11.59 31.98
C LYS A 395 -11.90 11.35 32.13
N LYS A 396 -12.74 12.07 31.37
CA LYS A 396 -14.20 11.87 31.37
C LYS A 396 -14.58 10.48 30.85
N TYR A 397 -13.98 10.02 29.76
CA TYR A 397 -14.18 8.67 29.19
C TYR A 397 -13.80 7.56 30.19
N LYS A 398 -12.66 7.70 30.87
CA LYS A 398 -12.27 6.80 31.97
C LYS A 398 -13.19 6.90 33.19
N MET A 399 -13.88 8.04 33.40
CA MET A 399 -14.85 8.25 34.49
C MET A 399 -16.28 7.78 34.17
N THR A 400 -16.73 7.77 32.91
CA THR A 400 -18.07 7.25 32.49
C THR A 400 -18.27 5.78 32.90
N TYR A 401 -17.17 5.09 33.22
CA TYR A 401 -17.04 3.77 33.84
C TYR A 401 -17.91 3.49 35.08
N LYS A 402 -18.51 4.51 35.72
CA LYS A 402 -19.28 4.33 36.97
C LYS A 402 -20.80 4.43 36.86
N ASN A 403 -21.41 4.74 35.70
CA ASN A 403 -22.83 5.13 35.71
C ASN A 403 -23.65 4.82 34.44
N THR A 404 -23.42 3.70 33.76
CA THR A 404 -24.32 3.23 32.69
C THR A 404 -25.07 1.98 33.15
N LYS A 405 -26.23 2.23 33.79
CA LYS A 405 -27.34 1.27 33.85
C LYS A 405 -28.18 1.40 32.57
N ASP A 406 -28.68 0.26 32.12
CA ASP A 406 -29.62 0.03 31.03
C ASP A 406 -29.08 0.19 29.60
N LYS A 407 -28.73 -0.97 29.02
CA LYS A 407 -29.16 -1.42 27.68
C LYS A 407 -28.85 -2.92 27.54
N THR A 408 -29.89 -3.74 27.59
CA THR A 408 -29.86 -5.15 27.17
C THR A 408 -29.24 -5.22 25.78
N ILE A 409 -28.29 -6.13 25.55
CA ILE A 409 -28.54 -7.38 24.83
C ILE A 409 -27.32 -8.34 24.98
N LEU A 410 -27.67 -9.56 25.43
CA LEU A 410 -27.11 -10.90 25.21
C LEU A 410 -26.07 -11.55 26.12
N SER A 411 -26.45 -12.77 26.52
CA SER A 411 -25.75 -13.77 27.30
C SER A 411 -24.51 -14.33 26.59
N ALA A 412 -23.57 -14.77 27.42
CA ALA A 412 -22.21 -15.18 27.09
C ALA A 412 -22.09 -16.60 26.48
N ASP A 413 -22.95 -16.98 25.54
CA ASP A 413 -22.77 -18.25 24.80
C ASP A 413 -21.90 -18.01 23.57
N THR A 414 -20.66 -18.52 23.60
CA THR A 414 -19.59 -18.20 22.63
C THR A 414 -19.52 -19.08 21.39
N ASP A 415 -20.32 -20.15 21.28
CA ASP A 415 -20.04 -21.21 20.29
C ASP A 415 -21.16 -21.36 19.25
N LEU A 416 -21.29 -20.35 18.37
CA LEU A 416 -22.27 -20.38 17.26
C LEU A 416 -21.64 -20.42 15.87
N PHE A 417 -20.33 -20.18 15.75
CA PHE A 417 -19.67 -19.97 14.45
C PHE A 417 -18.55 -20.98 14.24
N ASP A 418 -18.67 -21.82 13.20
CA ASP A 418 -17.63 -22.72 12.72
C ASP A 418 -16.58 -21.90 11.96
N LEU A 419 -15.54 -21.45 12.67
CA LEU A 419 -14.42 -20.68 12.12
C LEU A 419 -13.26 -21.62 11.80
N ARG A 420 -13.04 -21.94 10.52
CA ARG A 420 -11.96 -22.85 10.09
C ARG A 420 -10.69 -22.09 9.74
N PHE A 421 -10.29 -21.22 10.67
CA PHE A 421 -9.04 -20.47 10.58
C PHE A 421 -8.15 -20.80 11.78
N ASP A 422 -6.86 -21.03 11.54
CA ASP A 422 -5.90 -21.25 12.63
C ASP A 422 -5.50 -19.93 13.29
N PHE A 423 -6.26 -19.52 14.31
CA PHE A 423 -5.95 -18.31 15.07
C PHE A 423 -4.61 -18.36 15.81
N ALA A 424 -3.99 -19.54 15.99
CA ALA A 424 -2.64 -19.62 16.54
C ALA A 424 -1.60 -18.98 15.59
N ALA A 425 -1.87 -18.97 14.29
CA ALA A 425 -1.01 -18.30 13.29
C ALA A 425 -0.96 -16.78 13.47
N LEU A 426 -1.90 -16.17 14.21
CA LEU A 426 -1.91 -14.74 14.52
C LEU A 426 -1.10 -14.36 15.76
N GLN A 427 -0.64 -15.32 16.57
CA GLN A 427 0.20 -15.05 17.76
C GLN A 427 1.48 -14.22 17.47
N PRO A 428 2.22 -14.42 16.37
CA PRO A 428 3.38 -13.60 16.05
C PRO A 428 3.03 -12.20 15.49
N VAL A 429 1.76 -11.94 15.18
CA VAL A 429 1.33 -10.66 14.61
C VAL A 429 1.31 -9.59 15.71
N PRO A 430 1.98 -8.43 15.53
CA PRO A 430 2.00 -7.41 16.57
C PRO A 430 0.60 -6.89 16.87
N LYS A 431 0.32 -6.68 18.16
CA LYS A 431 -1.01 -6.32 18.70
C LYS A 431 -1.68 -5.13 18.01
N PHE A 432 -0.91 -4.14 17.58
CA PHE A 432 -1.42 -3.01 16.83
C PHE A 432 -2.06 -3.42 15.48
N PHE A 433 -1.47 -4.39 14.76
CA PHE A 433 -2.06 -4.96 13.54
C PHE A 433 -3.33 -5.76 13.86
N LEU A 434 -3.36 -6.48 14.98
CA LEU A 434 -4.56 -7.18 15.44
C LEU A 434 -5.74 -6.22 15.64
N LEU A 435 -5.50 -5.03 16.21
CA LEU A 435 -6.55 -4.00 16.39
C LEU A 435 -7.17 -3.57 15.05
N GLN A 436 -6.36 -3.49 14.00
CA GLN A 436 -6.83 -3.11 12.66
C GLN A 436 -7.51 -4.25 11.93
N ILE A 437 -7.10 -5.51 12.17
CA ILE A 437 -7.83 -6.67 11.67
C ILE A 437 -9.26 -6.62 12.20
N ILE A 438 -9.43 -6.39 13.50
CA ILE A 438 -10.77 -6.18 14.10
C ILE A 438 -11.49 -4.99 13.49
N ASP A 439 -10.81 -3.87 13.24
CA ASP A 439 -11.40 -2.70 12.57
C ASP A 439 -11.92 -3.02 11.16
N ARG A 440 -11.20 -3.84 10.40
CA ARG A 440 -11.64 -4.30 9.08
C ARG A 440 -12.83 -5.23 9.17
N ILE A 441 -12.82 -6.18 10.11
CA ILE A 441 -13.96 -7.09 10.34
C ILE A 441 -15.20 -6.29 10.75
N LEU A 442 -15.05 -5.32 11.66
CA LEU A 442 -16.14 -4.44 12.08
C LEU A 442 -16.65 -3.57 10.94
N SER A 443 -15.77 -3.12 10.03
CA SER A 443 -16.14 -2.35 8.84
C SER A 443 -17.02 -3.12 7.86
N MET A 444 -17.01 -4.46 7.91
CA MET A 444 -17.92 -5.28 7.12
C MET A 444 -19.38 -5.21 7.62
N PHE A 445 -19.58 -4.75 8.86
CA PHE A 445 -20.92 -4.55 9.45
C PHE A 445 -21.29 -3.07 9.58
N ILE A 446 -20.34 -2.26 10.05
CA ILE A 446 -20.57 -0.89 10.53
C ILE A 446 -19.45 0.01 10.04
N LEU A 447 -19.81 1.07 9.32
CA LEU A 447 -18.83 1.92 8.65
C LEU A 447 -18.28 3.03 9.56
N LYS A 448 -19.10 3.62 10.43
CA LYS A 448 -18.66 4.79 11.23
C LYS A 448 -17.86 4.37 12.45
N ASP A 449 -16.67 4.94 12.63
CA ASP A 449 -15.82 4.71 13.80
C ASP A 449 -16.55 5.01 15.13
N LYS A 450 -17.47 5.98 15.14
CA LYS A 450 -18.32 6.26 16.29
C LYS A 450 -19.28 5.11 16.63
N GLU A 451 -19.87 4.48 15.63
CA GLU A 451 -20.80 3.36 15.81
C GLU A 451 -20.04 2.10 16.23
N LYS A 452 -18.85 1.86 15.63
CA LYS A 452 -17.93 0.80 16.07
C LYS A 452 -17.51 0.99 17.53
N PHE A 453 -17.18 2.23 17.91
CA PHE A 453 -16.88 2.59 19.30
C PHE A 453 -18.05 2.27 20.23
N GLU A 454 -19.28 2.66 19.89
CA GLU A 454 -20.48 2.40 20.70
C GLU A 454 -20.74 0.89 20.90
N ILE A 455 -20.50 0.05 19.88
CA ILE A 455 -20.67 -1.40 19.99
C ILE A 455 -19.56 -2.03 20.84
N VAL A 456 -18.31 -1.69 20.57
CA VAL A 456 -17.17 -2.20 21.36
C VAL A 456 -17.31 -1.77 22.82
N ASP A 457 -17.75 -0.54 23.07
CA ASP A 457 -18.01 -0.03 24.42
C ASP A 457 -19.19 -0.74 25.10
N SER A 458 -20.27 -1.02 24.38
CA SER A 458 -21.41 -1.81 24.87
C SER A 458 -20.99 -3.24 25.25
N LEU A 459 -20.23 -3.92 24.38
CA LEU A 459 -19.71 -5.26 24.64
C LEU A 459 -18.71 -5.27 25.81
N ARG A 460 -17.87 -4.23 25.91
CA ARG A 460 -16.98 -4.02 27.06
C ARG A 460 -17.78 -3.94 28.37
N ASN A 461 -18.86 -3.18 28.39
CA ASN A 461 -19.67 -2.96 29.59
C ASN A 461 -20.43 -4.21 30.04
N ASN A 462 -20.81 -5.10 29.12
CA ASN A 462 -21.47 -6.38 29.46
C ASN A 462 -20.52 -7.46 30.00
N HIS A 463 -19.24 -7.42 29.63
CA HIS A 463 -18.24 -8.41 30.08
C HIS A 463 -17.88 -8.23 31.57
N PHE A 464 -18.02 -7.02 32.13
CA PHE A 464 -17.70 -6.72 33.53
C PHE A 464 -18.91 -6.70 34.47
N THR A 465 -20.13 -6.81 33.96
CA THR A 465 -21.34 -7.01 34.78
C THR A 465 -21.60 -8.48 35.14
N ASN A 466 -20.94 -9.42 34.45
CA ASN A 466 -21.09 -10.87 34.62
C ASN A 466 -19.86 -11.54 35.27
N VAL A 467 -18.87 -10.75 35.71
CA VAL A 467 -17.73 -11.15 36.56
C VAL A 467 -17.93 -10.45 37.90
#